data_AF-A0A7V2MFM9-F1
#
_entry.id   AF-A0A7V2MFM9-F1
#
_cell.length_a   1.000
_cell.length_b   1.000
_cell.length_c   1.000
_cell.angle_alpha   90.00
_cell.angle_beta   90.00
_cell.angle_gamma   90.00
#
_symmetry.space_group_name_H-M   'P 1'
#
loop_
_entity.id
_entity.type
_entity.pdbx_description
1 polymer ?
#
loop_
_entity_poly.entity_id
_entity_poly.type
_entity_poly.pdbx_seq_one_letter_code
_entity_poly.pdbx_strand_id
1 'polypeptide(L)'
;MRFLIFLPLCGGLAAPIPDQSVRIIAGLEQSGASGASSAQRQFVNLFREWTVAAGSGRGGGVRWWGDVRLTSAPRQSAEPLVQIHSPTAARTPVSELAQAAELLTGLRIPLTHPRRGAALSFVAAAGASGLLNPDAGVTVLALPTDAHGRSRFEQIYGAIPAGKQAIAFVPPDRDRYFRQAWLGIRATAANGATVDLLAGRNESVTRRGAVLRLEVFHPVTVRGRRLIYVFGCVQMATAQPKHSPRLLMAPSDPALPATDPRVWQMPQTPAGRDQYRIGVGFHFGSGARRRAAR
;
A
#
# COMPACT_ATOMS: atom_id res chain seq x y z
N MET A 1 2.96 -2.27 21.86
CA MET A 1 1.97 -1.59 20.98
C MET A 1 0.76 -2.51 20.85
N ARG A 2 -0.30 -2.31 21.63
CA ARG A 2 -1.53 -3.13 21.56
C ARG A 2 -2.41 -2.54 20.46
N PHE A 3 -2.46 -3.18 19.29
CA PHE A 3 -3.44 -2.84 18.26
C PHE A 3 -4.79 -3.37 18.73
N LEU A 4 -5.62 -2.51 19.33
CA LEU A 4 -7.01 -2.82 19.59
C LEU A 4 -7.72 -2.79 18.24
N ILE A 5 -7.93 -3.95 17.63
CA ILE A 5 -8.75 -4.08 16.42
C ILE A 5 -10.20 -3.88 16.88
N PHE A 6 -10.70 -2.66 16.78
CA PHE A 6 -12.13 -2.40 16.87
C PHE A 6 -12.79 -3.02 15.63
N LEU A 7 -13.33 -4.22 15.77
CA LEU A 7 -14.35 -4.73 14.87
C LEU A 7 -15.66 -4.05 15.29
N PRO A 8 -16.21 -3.09 14.51
CA PRO A 8 -17.51 -2.54 14.84
C PRO A 8 -18.57 -3.62 14.61
N LEU A 9 -18.98 -4.28 15.69
CA LEU A 9 -20.23 -5.04 15.75
C LEU A 9 -21.42 -4.06 15.76
N CYS A 10 -21.55 -3.23 14.72
CA CYS A 10 -22.70 -2.35 14.58
C CYS A 10 -23.84 -3.12 13.91
N GLY A 11 -24.78 -3.59 14.74
CA GLY A 11 -26.06 -4.13 14.34
C GLY A 11 -26.96 -3.05 13.76
N GLY A 12 -26.93 -2.90 12.44
CA GLY A 12 -27.93 -2.19 11.66
C GLY A 12 -28.06 -2.90 10.32
N LEU A 13 -29.15 -3.63 10.13
CA LEU A 13 -29.44 -4.37 8.89
C LEU A 13 -29.76 -3.38 7.76
N ALA A 14 -28.71 -2.80 7.19
CA ALA A 14 -28.82 -2.08 5.92
C ALA A 14 -29.25 -3.08 4.83
N ALA A 15 -30.19 -2.68 3.98
CA ALA A 15 -30.66 -3.49 2.85
C ALA A 15 -29.47 -3.98 1.98
N PRO A 16 -29.55 -5.19 1.41
CA PRO A 16 -28.47 -5.76 0.59
C PRO A 16 -28.17 -4.82 -0.59
N ILE A 17 -26.93 -4.32 -0.61
CA ILE A 17 -26.53 -3.26 -1.53
C ILE A 17 -26.15 -3.89 -2.87
N PRO A 18 -26.60 -3.35 -4.01
CA PRO A 18 -26.24 -3.86 -5.32
C PRO A 18 -24.72 -3.92 -5.47
N ASP A 19 -24.32 -5.02 -6.09
CA ASP A 19 -22.95 -5.39 -6.41
C ASP A 19 -22.17 -4.20 -6.99
N GLN A 20 -21.19 -3.67 -6.27
CA GLN A 20 -20.35 -2.57 -6.74
C GLN A 20 -19.30 -3.13 -7.70
N SER A 21 -19.71 -3.36 -8.95
CA SER A 21 -18.83 -3.88 -10.00
C SER A 21 -17.74 -2.89 -10.42
N VAL A 22 -17.88 -1.59 -10.12
CA VAL A 22 -16.87 -0.56 -10.39
C VAL A 22 -16.82 0.41 -9.21
N ARG A 23 -15.61 0.79 -8.82
CA ARG A 23 -15.36 1.75 -7.75
C ARG A 23 -14.12 2.58 -8.06
N ILE A 24 -14.26 3.89 -7.93
CA ILE A 24 -13.13 4.82 -8.02
C ILE A 24 -13.07 5.57 -6.70
N ILE A 25 -11.94 5.52 -6.02
CA ILE A 25 -11.72 6.21 -4.75
C ILE A 25 -10.50 7.08 -4.86
N ALA A 26 -10.58 8.31 -4.37
CA ALA A 26 -9.41 9.15 -4.17
C ALA A 26 -9.36 9.65 -2.73
N GLY A 27 -8.16 9.77 -2.17
CA GLY A 27 -8.03 10.11 -0.77
C GLY A 27 -6.60 10.25 -0.28
N LEU A 28 -6.47 10.08 1.04
CA LEU A 28 -5.21 10.19 1.76
C LEU A 28 -4.93 8.90 2.50
N GLU A 29 -3.66 8.50 2.48
CA GLU A 29 -3.16 7.36 3.23
C GLU A 29 -1.92 7.76 4.03
N GLN A 30 -1.77 7.14 5.18
CA GLN A 30 -0.52 7.05 5.89
C GLN A 30 0.03 5.64 5.70
N SER A 31 1.27 5.55 5.25
CA SER A 31 1.98 4.28 5.10
C SER A 31 3.30 4.35 5.87
N GLY A 32 3.77 3.19 6.32
CA GLY A 32 5.02 3.09 7.04
C GLY A 32 5.58 1.67 6.97
N ALA A 33 6.86 1.56 7.31
CA ALA A 33 7.53 0.28 7.49
C ALA A 33 8.15 0.22 8.87
N SER A 34 8.29 -0.99 9.43
CA SER A 34 8.96 -1.19 10.71
C SER A 34 10.38 -0.58 10.68
N GLY A 35 10.67 0.28 11.66
CA GLY A 35 11.95 1.00 11.74
C GLY A 35 12.14 2.16 10.77
N ALA A 36 11.08 2.61 10.08
CA ALA A 36 11.08 3.82 9.25
C ALA A 36 9.99 4.80 9.69
N SER A 37 10.20 6.09 9.41
CA SER A 37 9.17 7.11 9.60
C SER A 37 7.97 6.82 8.69
N SER A 38 6.76 7.09 9.18
CA SER A 38 5.58 7.05 8.34
C SER A 38 5.55 8.23 7.39
N ALA A 39 4.93 8.03 6.23
CA ALA A 39 4.70 9.06 5.23
C ALA A 39 3.23 9.15 4.88
N GLN A 40 2.77 10.37 4.63
CA GLN A 40 1.44 10.63 4.08
C GLN A 40 1.51 10.69 2.55
N ARG A 41 0.52 10.11 1.89
CA ARG A 41 0.40 10.08 0.43
C ARG A 41 -1.04 10.35 0.02
N GLN A 42 -1.19 10.97 -1.14
CA GLN A 42 -2.45 10.98 -1.87
C GLN A 42 -2.54 9.68 -2.67
N PHE A 43 -3.75 9.16 -2.84
CA PHE A 43 -3.96 7.97 -3.65
C PHE A 43 -5.23 8.06 -4.50
N VAL A 44 -5.21 7.32 -5.61
CA VAL A 44 -6.39 6.98 -6.42
C VAL A 44 -6.45 5.47 -6.55
N ASN A 45 -7.62 4.89 -6.33
CA ASN A 45 -7.88 3.46 -6.37
C ASN A 45 -9.03 3.18 -7.34
N LEU A 46 -8.78 2.35 -8.34
CA LEU A 46 -9.74 1.93 -9.35
C LEU A 46 -9.94 0.42 -9.22
N PHE A 47 -11.12 0.03 -8.76
CA PHE A 47 -11.49 -1.37 -8.60
C PHE A 47 -12.61 -1.73 -9.58
N ARG A 48 -12.50 -2.90 -10.20
CA ARG A 48 -13.53 -3.47 -11.06
C ARG A 48 -13.66 -4.97 -10.83
N GLU A 49 -14.88 -5.46 -10.86
CA GLU A 49 -15.22 -6.87 -10.75
C GLU A 49 -16.18 -7.31 -11.85
N TRP A 50 -15.98 -8.51 -12.38
CA TRP A 50 -16.76 -9.16 -13.42
C TRP A 50 -17.16 -10.57 -12.98
N THR A 51 -18.40 -10.96 -13.26
CA THR A 51 -18.81 -12.37 -13.12
C THR A 51 -18.30 -13.15 -14.32
N VAL A 52 -17.47 -14.16 -14.09
CA VAL A 52 -16.89 -15.01 -15.15
C VAL A 52 -17.60 -16.35 -15.29
N ALA A 53 -18.23 -16.83 -14.20
CA ALA A 53 -19.11 -17.99 -14.24
C ALA A 53 -20.31 -17.74 -13.33
N ALA A 54 -21.51 -17.95 -13.86
CA ALA A 54 -22.73 -17.90 -13.04
C ALA A 54 -22.74 -19.10 -12.09
N GLY A 55 -23.26 -18.91 -10.88
CA GLY A 55 -23.58 -20.00 -9.97
C GLY A 55 -25.05 -19.99 -9.58
N SER A 56 -25.46 -20.97 -8.78
CA SER A 56 -26.83 -21.10 -8.30
C SER A 56 -27.18 -19.96 -7.33
N GLY A 57 -27.77 -18.88 -7.85
CA GLY A 57 -28.33 -17.78 -7.07
C GLY A 57 -27.55 -16.46 -7.13
N ARG A 58 -28.18 -15.41 -6.58
CA ARG A 58 -27.60 -14.05 -6.53
C ARG A 58 -26.32 -14.06 -5.71
N GLY A 59 -25.19 -13.77 -6.36
CA GLY A 59 -23.87 -13.72 -5.73
C GLY A 59 -23.11 -15.05 -5.69
N GLY A 60 -23.67 -16.14 -6.23
CA GLY A 60 -23.06 -17.49 -6.19
C GLY A 60 -22.05 -17.81 -7.29
N GLY A 61 -21.60 -16.84 -8.09
CA GLY A 61 -20.70 -17.07 -9.24
C GLY A 61 -19.22 -16.81 -8.97
N VAL A 62 -18.35 -17.42 -9.77
CA VAL A 62 -16.92 -17.08 -9.80
C VAL A 62 -16.75 -15.70 -10.42
N ARG A 63 -15.90 -14.88 -9.79
CA ARG A 63 -15.67 -13.51 -10.22
C ARG A 63 -14.19 -13.26 -10.47
N TRP A 64 -13.92 -12.52 -11.53
CA TRP A 64 -12.61 -11.94 -11.78
C TRP A 64 -12.65 -10.48 -11.35
N TRP A 65 -11.59 -9.99 -10.74
CA TRP A 65 -11.47 -8.61 -10.32
C TRP A 65 -10.09 -8.04 -10.64
N GLY A 66 -10.04 -6.73 -10.77
CA GLY A 66 -8.83 -5.94 -10.94
C GLY A 66 -8.87 -4.72 -10.04
N ASP A 67 -7.73 -4.39 -9.46
CA ASP A 67 -7.51 -3.23 -8.63
C ASP A 67 -6.23 -2.53 -9.09
N VAL A 68 -6.37 -1.25 -9.43
CA VAL A 68 -5.27 -0.35 -9.78
C VAL A 68 -5.22 0.75 -8.75
N ARG A 69 -4.12 0.85 -8.02
CA ARG A 69 -3.87 1.94 -7.08
C ARG A 69 -2.68 2.77 -7.55
N LEU A 70 -2.89 4.07 -7.66
CA LEU A 70 -1.84 5.05 -7.87
C LEU A 70 -1.62 5.83 -6.58
N THR A 71 -0.37 6.07 -6.23
CA THR A 71 0.00 6.80 -5.02
C THR A 71 1.05 7.86 -5.31
N SER A 72 0.92 8.99 -4.65
CA SER A 72 1.85 10.11 -4.77
C SER A 72 3.18 9.82 -4.10
N ALA A 73 4.17 10.69 -4.35
CA ALA A 73 5.39 10.68 -3.57
C ALA A 73 5.07 10.86 -2.07
N PRO A 74 5.82 10.19 -1.18
CA PRO A 74 5.68 10.41 0.26
C PRO A 74 5.95 11.88 0.59
N ARG A 75 5.02 12.52 1.29
CA ARG A 75 5.26 13.83 1.92
C ARG A 75 5.54 13.59 3.40
N GLN A 76 6.68 14.09 3.88
CA GLN A 76 6.93 14.17 5.32
C GLN A 76 6.02 15.26 5.86
N SER A 77 4.97 14.86 6.56
CA SER A 77 4.10 15.76 7.30
C SER A 77 4.20 15.37 8.77
N ALA A 78 4.48 16.36 9.61
CA ALA A 78 4.39 16.20 11.06
C ALA A 78 2.93 16.28 11.55
N GLU A 79 2.00 16.69 10.70
CA GLU A 79 0.60 16.88 11.04
C GLU A 79 -0.12 15.54 11.21
N PRO A 80 -0.82 15.31 12.34
CA PRO A 80 -1.64 14.11 12.52
C PRO A 80 -2.81 14.07 11.52
N LEU A 81 -3.19 12.87 11.09
CA LEU A 81 -4.18 12.62 10.03
C LEU A 81 -5.57 13.28 10.30
N VAL A 82 -5.86 13.63 11.55
CA VAL A 82 -7.12 14.24 12.00
C VAL A 82 -7.18 15.74 11.71
N GLN A 83 -6.04 16.39 11.47
CA GLN A 83 -5.95 17.86 11.31
C GLN A 83 -5.91 18.35 9.86
N ILE A 84 -6.19 17.48 8.89
CA ILE A 84 -6.10 17.81 7.46
C ILE A 84 -7.22 18.77 7.04
N HIS A 85 -6.99 20.07 7.23
CA HIS A 85 -7.89 21.18 6.87
C HIS A 85 -7.57 21.81 5.51
N SER A 86 -6.89 21.10 4.59
CA SER A 86 -6.22 21.80 3.48
C SER A 86 -6.80 21.54 2.08
N PRO A 87 -7.13 22.60 1.30
CA PRO A 87 -7.51 22.50 -0.12
C PRO A 87 -6.34 22.12 -1.06
N THR A 88 -5.16 21.82 -0.53
CA THR A 88 -3.93 21.51 -1.30
C THR A 88 -4.04 20.23 -2.13
N ALA A 89 -4.97 19.32 -1.81
CA ALA A 89 -5.19 18.11 -2.60
C ALA A 89 -5.57 18.40 -4.07
N ALA A 90 -6.18 19.56 -4.35
CA ALA A 90 -6.61 19.92 -5.70
C ALA A 90 -5.50 20.49 -6.60
N ARG A 91 -4.29 20.78 -6.06
CA ARG A 91 -3.21 21.47 -6.80
C ARG A 91 -1.98 20.60 -7.09
N THR A 92 -1.95 19.35 -6.65
CA THR A 92 -0.82 18.45 -6.95
C THR A 92 -0.83 18.10 -8.45
N PRO A 93 0.22 18.38 -9.22
CA PRO A 93 0.28 17.98 -10.62
C PRO A 93 0.20 16.45 -10.75
N VAL A 94 -0.41 15.96 -11.83
CA VAL A 94 -0.63 14.51 -12.06
C VAL A 94 0.69 13.73 -12.03
N SER A 95 1.79 14.33 -12.47
CA SER A 95 3.13 13.75 -12.41
C SER A 95 3.61 13.48 -10.97
N GLU A 96 3.20 14.26 -9.99
CA GLU A 96 3.50 14.03 -8.56
C GLU A 96 2.54 13.01 -7.91
N LEU A 97 1.34 12.83 -8.48
CA LEU A 97 0.32 11.89 -8.02
C LEU A 97 0.60 10.45 -8.41
N ALA A 98 1.27 10.22 -9.54
CA ALA A 98 1.59 8.89 -10.06
C ALA A 98 3.07 8.59 -9.86
N GLN A 99 3.49 8.45 -8.60
CA GLN A 99 4.89 8.15 -8.25
C GLN A 99 5.09 6.69 -7.89
N ALA A 100 4.01 5.99 -7.50
CA ALA A 100 4.00 4.55 -7.41
C ALA A 100 2.65 3.97 -7.84
N ALA A 101 2.69 2.80 -8.46
CA ALA A 101 1.52 2.03 -8.85
C ALA A 101 1.51 0.69 -8.12
N GLU A 102 0.32 0.22 -7.73
CA GLU A 102 0.04 -1.14 -7.29
C GLU A 102 -1.06 -1.68 -8.20
N LEU A 103 -0.74 -2.69 -9.01
CA LEU A 103 -1.71 -3.45 -9.80
C LEU A 103 -1.93 -4.78 -9.12
N LEU A 104 -3.18 -5.15 -8.89
CA LEU A 104 -3.55 -6.46 -8.37
C LEU A 104 -4.78 -6.98 -9.12
N THR A 105 -4.73 -8.20 -9.61
CA THR A 105 -5.88 -8.85 -10.23
C THR A 105 -6.03 -10.26 -9.70
N GLY A 106 -7.26 -10.75 -9.64
CA GLY A 106 -7.51 -12.02 -8.99
C GLY A 106 -8.87 -12.63 -9.26
N LEU A 107 -9.01 -13.86 -8.78
CA LEU A 107 -10.28 -14.58 -8.76
C LEU A 107 -10.88 -14.54 -7.36
N ARG A 108 -12.21 -14.52 -7.32
CA ARG A 108 -13.01 -14.67 -6.12
C ARG A 108 -14.00 -15.80 -6.33
N ILE A 109 -13.91 -16.82 -5.47
CA ILE A 109 -14.77 -18.00 -5.52
C ILE A 109 -15.62 -18.00 -4.25
N PRO A 110 -16.96 -17.86 -4.34
CA PRO A 110 -17.81 -17.87 -3.16
C PRO A 110 -17.75 -19.25 -2.48
N LEU A 111 -17.47 -19.26 -1.18
CA LEU A 111 -17.49 -20.47 -0.35
C LEU A 111 -18.84 -20.66 0.34
N THR A 112 -19.58 -19.56 0.56
CA THR A 112 -20.90 -19.58 1.16
C THR A 112 -21.88 -18.81 0.29
N HIS A 113 -23.13 -19.27 0.26
CA HIS A 113 -24.21 -18.45 -0.27
C HIS A 113 -24.38 -17.21 0.61
N PRO A 114 -24.58 -16.02 0.02
CA PRO A 114 -24.71 -14.79 0.78
C PRO A 114 -25.97 -14.81 1.65
N ARG A 115 -25.84 -15.21 2.92
CA ARG A 115 -26.94 -15.16 3.89
C ARG A 115 -26.96 -13.77 4.51
N ARG A 116 -28.09 -13.06 4.37
CA ARG A 116 -28.25 -11.67 4.86
C ARG A 116 -27.18 -10.71 4.34
N GLY A 117 -26.64 -10.97 3.14
CA GLY A 117 -25.61 -10.13 2.50
C GLY A 117 -24.17 -10.37 2.99
N ALA A 118 -23.93 -11.27 3.95
CA ALA A 118 -22.58 -11.68 4.32
C ALA A 118 -22.12 -12.87 3.48
N ALA A 119 -20.87 -12.85 3.01
CA ALA A 119 -20.29 -13.89 2.16
C ALA A 119 -18.85 -14.18 2.56
N LEU A 120 -18.45 -15.45 2.43
CA LEU A 120 -17.07 -15.88 2.50
C LEU A 120 -16.62 -16.27 1.09
N SER A 121 -15.39 -15.92 0.71
CA SER A 121 -14.84 -16.28 -0.59
C SER A 121 -13.37 -16.67 -0.48
N PHE A 122 -12.94 -17.60 -1.32
CA PHE A 122 -11.54 -17.81 -1.61
C PHE A 122 -11.06 -16.72 -2.56
N VAL A 123 -9.82 -16.26 -2.36
CA VAL A 123 -9.18 -15.24 -3.18
C VAL A 123 -7.80 -15.71 -3.61
N ALA A 124 -7.52 -15.59 -4.90
CA ALA A 124 -6.18 -15.70 -5.47
C ALA A 124 -5.89 -14.43 -6.26
N ALA A 125 -4.71 -13.85 -6.07
CA ALA A 125 -4.36 -12.60 -6.73
C ALA A 125 -2.87 -12.56 -7.13
N ALA A 126 -2.56 -11.85 -8.21
CA ALA A 126 -1.21 -11.59 -8.66
C ALA A 126 -1.11 -10.15 -9.17
N GLY A 127 0.10 -9.61 -9.12
CA GLY A 127 0.28 -8.20 -9.38
C GLY A 127 1.73 -7.72 -9.34
N ALA A 128 1.86 -6.41 -9.44
CA ALA A 128 3.13 -5.72 -9.42
C ALA A 128 2.99 -4.38 -8.69
N SER A 129 4.05 -3.95 -8.01
CA SER A 129 4.16 -2.59 -7.47
C SER A 129 5.53 -1.99 -7.76
N GLY A 130 5.62 -0.68 -7.88
CA GLY A 130 6.92 -0.04 -8.08
C GLY A 130 6.82 1.47 -8.15
N LEU A 131 7.99 2.10 -8.11
CA LEU A 131 8.13 3.53 -8.30
C LEU A 131 8.06 3.84 -9.79
N LEU A 132 7.25 4.82 -10.17
CA LEU A 132 7.18 5.37 -11.53
C LEU A 132 8.27 6.41 -11.75
N ASN A 133 8.83 6.97 -10.67
CA ASN A 133 10.00 7.84 -10.69
C ASN A 133 11.16 7.16 -9.95
N PRO A 134 12.25 6.79 -10.62
CA PRO A 134 13.35 6.07 -10.01
C PRO A 134 14.14 6.91 -8.99
N ASP A 135 14.04 8.23 -9.05
CA ASP A 135 14.73 9.14 -8.12
C ASP A 135 13.91 9.43 -6.87
N ALA A 136 12.62 9.08 -6.88
CA ALA A 136 11.78 9.22 -5.71
C ALA A 136 12.27 8.30 -4.57
N GLY A 137 12.67 8.90 -3.45
CA GLY A 137 13.06 8.16 -2.24
C GLY A 137 14.55 7.82 -2.15
N VAL A 138 15.40 8.42 -2.98
CA VAL A 138 16.86 8.34 -2.78
C VAL A 138 17.27 9.34 -1.73
N THR A 139 17.80 8.83 -0.61
CA THR A 139 18.42 9.68 0.41
C THR A 139 19.92 9.67 0.21
N VAL A 140 20.50 10.87 0.09
CA VAL A 140 21.94 11.08 0.07
C VAL A 140 22.38 11.47 1.49
N LEU A 141 23.37 10.77 2.02
CA LEU A 141 23.86 10.92 3.39
C LEU A 141 25.36 11.20 3.36
N ALA A 142 25.83 12.08 4.24
CA ALA A 142 27.25 12.37 4.37
C ALA A 142 27.98 11.12 4.87
N LEU A 143 29.13 10.82 4.26
CA LEU A 143 30.01 9.77 4.77
C LEU A 143 30.66 10.24 6.08
N PRO A 144 30.81 9.36 7.09
CA PRO A 144 31.44 9.73 8.35
C PRO A 144 32.91 10.13 8.11
N THR A 145 33.31 11.26 8.69
CA THR A 145 34.67 11.79 8.59
C THR A 145 35.53 11.45 9.80
N ASP A 146 34.91 11.10 10.93
CA ASP A 146 35.63 10.68 12.13
C ASP A 146 36.09 9.21 12.00
N ALA A 147 37.23 8.89 12.61
CA ALA A 147 37.85 7.57 12.47
C ALA A 147 36.96 6.42 12.97
N HIS A 148 36.19 6.64 14.03
CA HIS A 148 35.32 5.62 14.61
C HIS A 148 34.10 5.34 13.74
N GLY A 149 33.38 6.39 13.32
CA GLY A 149 32.26 6.32 12.41
C GLY A 149 32.66 5.71 11.07
N ARG A 150 33.83 6.08 10.54
CA ARG A 150 34.40 5.50 9.33
C ARG A 150 34.67 4.00 9.46
N SER A 151 35.39 3.58 10.50
CA SER A 151 35.67 2.16 10.74
C SER A 151 34.39 1.33 10.86
N ARG A 152 33.40 1.81 11.62
CA ARG A 152 32.10 1.14 11.76
C ARG A 152 31.32 1.08 10.46
N PHE A 153 31.35 2.16 9.67
CA PHE A 153 30.72 2.18 8.36
C PHE A 153 31.37 1.14 7.43
N GLU A 154 32.71 1.10 7.37
CA GLU A 154 33.45 0.19 6.49
C GLU A 154 33.28 -1.29 6.89
N GLN A 155 33.07 -1.59 8.18
CA GLN A 155 32.69 -2.93 8.64
C GLN A 155 31.31 -3.38 8.13
N ILE A 156 30.37 -2.46 7.94
CA ILE A 156 28.99 -2.77 7.53
C ILE A 156 28.86 -2.77 6.00
N TYR A 157 29.47 -1.78 5.34
CA TYR A 157 29.25 -1.49 3.92
C TYR A 157 30.48 -1.74 3.04
N GLY A 158 31.63 -2.06 3.62
CA GLY A 158 32.91 -2.17 2.91
C GLY A 158 33.67 -0.86 2.81
N ALA A 159 34.90 -0.93 2.29
CA ALA A 159 35.79 0.22 2.16
C ALA A 159 35.15 1.35 1.31
N ILE A 160 35.27 2.59 1.80
CA ILE A 160 34.76 3.76 1.08
C ILE A 160 35.64 4.01 -0.15
N PRO A 161 35.07 4.10 -1.38
CA PRO A 161 35.85 4.42 -2.56
C PRO A 161 36.51 5.81 -2.46
N ALA A 162 37.71 5.95 -3.03
CA ALA A 162 38.46 7.20 -3.00
C ALA A 162 37.65 8.37 -3.64
N GLY A 163 37.74 9.56 -3.04
CA GLY A 163 37.08 10.77 -3.53
C GLY A 163 35.58 10.87 -3.24
N LYS A 164 34.97 9.87 -2.58
CA LYS A 164 33.55 9.91 -2.21
C LYS A 164 33.33 10.73 -0.94
N GLN A 165 32.35 11.62 -0.98
CA GLN A 165 31.97 12.51 0.13
C GLN A 165 30.62 12.12 0.74
N ALA A 166 29.79 11.42 -0.04
CA ALA A 166 28.46 11.01 0.37
C ALA A 166 28.10 9.64 -0.18
N ILE A 167 27.09 9.02 0.40
CA ILE A 167 26.49 7.76 -0.04
C ILE A 167 25.01 7.97 -0.35
N ALA A 168 24.59 7.50 -1.52
CA ALA A 168 23.20 7.39 -1.90
C ALA A 168 22.77 5.93 -1.82
N PHE A 169 21.75 5.67 -1.02
CA PHE A 169 21.13 4.36 -0.96
C PHE A 169 20.09 4.23 -2.07
N VAL A 170 20.40 3.41 -3.07
CA VAL A 170 19.55 3.24 -4.25
C VAL A 170 18.81 1.91 -4.18
N PRO A 171 17.50 1.87 -4.49
CA PRO A 171 16.81 0.61 -4.66
C PRO A 171 17.49 -0.22 -5.77
N PRO A 172 17.76 -1.51 -5.55
CA PRO A 172 18.52 -2.38 -6.44
C PRO A 172 17.76 -2.75 -7.72
N ASP A 173 16.47 -2.42 -7.80
CA ASP A 173 15.53 -2.91 -8.81
C ASP A 173 14.84 -1.71 -9.50
N ARG A 174 15.59 -0.68 -9.90
CA ARG A 174 15.04 0.50 -10.62
C ARG A 174 14.50 0.17 -12.02
N ASP A 175 14.87 -0.99 -12.54
CA ASP A 175 14.56 -1.49 -13.87
C ASP A 175 13.33 -2.42 -13.90
N ARG A 176 12.75 -2.77 -12.75
CA ARG A 176 11.62 -3.71 -12.67
C ARG A 176 10.64 -3.41 -11.56
N TYR A 177 9.39 -3.81 -11.78
CA TYR A 177 8.38 -3.80 -10.72
C TYR A 177 8.57 -4.96 -9.74
N PHE A 178 8.29 -4.71 -8.47
CA PHE A 178 8.17 -5.73 -7.42
C PHE A 178 6.95 -6.59 -7.67
N ARG A 179 7.15 -7.87 -7.89
CA ARG A 179 6.07 -8.84 -8.10
C ARG A 179 5.42 -9.21 -6.78
N GLN A 180 4.12 -9.48 -6.85
CA GLN A 180 3.37 -10.00 -5.72
C GLN A 180 2.35 -11.05 -6.16
N ALA A 181 2.14 -12.04 -5.30
CA ALA A 181 1.17 -13.11 -5.49
C ALA A 181 0.60 -13.50 -4.12
N TRP A 182 -0.70 -13.74 -4.07
CA TRP A 182 -1.46 -13.91 -2.84
C TRP A 182 -2.50 -15.02 -2.99
N LEU A 183 -2.69 -15.78 -1.92
CA LEU A 183 -3.78 -16.75 -1.76
C LEU A 183 -4.40 -16.55 -0.37
N GLY A 184 -5.71 -16.70 -0.27
CA GLY A 184 -6.36 -16.68 1.03
C GLY A 184 -7.87 -16.54 0.97
N ILE A 185 -8.42 -15.85 1.96
CA ILE A 185 -9.86 -15.74 2.16
C ILE A 185 -10.28 -14.29 2.30
N ARG A 186 -11.49 -13.99 1.81
CA ARG A 186 -12.19 -12.72 1.96
C ARG A 186 -13.51 -12.95 2.65
N ALA A 187 -13.71 -12.29 3.79
CA ALA A 187 -15.02 -12.12 4.39
C ALA A 187 -15.63 -10.80 3.91
N THR A 188 -16.86 -10.83 3.43
CA THR A 188 -17.63 -9.65 3.04
C THR A 188 -18.86 -9.55 3.93
N ALA A 189 -19.06 -8.41 4.57
CA ALA A 189 -20.24 -8.13 5.39
C ALA A 189 -21.39 -7.57 4.54
N ALA A 190 -22.61 -7.60 5.09
CA ALA A 190 -23.83 -7.11 4.42
C ALA A 190 -23.74 -5.64 3.99
N ASN A 191 -23.04 -4.82 4.79
CA ASN A 191 -22.79 -3.41 4.49
C ASN A 191 -21.71 -3.19 3.42
N GLY A 192 -21.12 -4.25 2.86
CA GLY A 192 -20.06 -4.21 1.86
C GLY A 192 -18.65 -4.03 2.41
N ALA A 193 -18.46 -4.06 3.74
CA ALA A 193 -17.12 -4.10 4.31
C ALA A 193 -16.44 -5.44 3.99
N THR A 194 -15.15 -5.41 3.70
CA THR A 194 -14.36 -6.62 3.44
C THR A 194 -13.18 -6.72 4.40
N VAL A 195 -12.86 -7.96 4.75
CA VAL A 195 -11.64 -8.33 5.49
C VAL A 195 -10.98 -9.48 4.73
N ASP A 196 -9.74 -9.28 4.32
CA ASP A 196 -8.94 -10.26 3.61
C ASP A 196 -7.80 -10.73 4.49
N LEU A 197 -7.66 -12.05 4.60
CA LEU A 197 -6.50 -12.70 5.18
C LEU A 197 -5.81 -13.49 4.08
N LEU A 198 -4.61 -13.04 3.72
CA LEU A 198 -3.87 -13.52 2.58
C LEU A 198 -2.46 -13.95 3.02
N ALA A 199 -1.93 -14.98 2.37
CA ALA A 199 -0.54 -15.40 2.47
C ALA A 199 0.04 -15.49 1.06
N GLY A 200 1.32 -15.15 0.92
CA GLY A 200 1.93 -15.16 -0.40
C GLY A 200 3.34 -14.58 -0.43
N ARG A 201 3.69 -13.96 -1.55
CA ARG A 201 4.99 -13.32 -1.78
C ARG A 201 4.77 -11.88 -2.17
N ASN A 202 5.60 -11.00 -1.64
CA ASN A 202 5.67 -9.61 -2.08
C ASN A 202 7.13 -9.15 -2.06
N GLU A 203 7.70 -8.91 -3.23
CA GLU A 203 9.10 -8.51 -3.39
C GLU A 203 9.41 -7.14 -2.73
N SER A 204 8.39 -6.29 -2.52
CA SER A 204 8.56 -5.02 -1.79
C SER A 204 8.72 -5.19 -0.27
N VAL A 205 8.27 -6.32 0.28
CA VAL A 205 8.37 -6.66 1.70
C VAL A 205 9.56 -7.58 1.94
N THR A 206 9.68 -8.63 1.13
CA THR A 206 10.77 -9.61 1.21
C THR A 206 11.08 -10.16 -0.18
N ARG A 207 12.37 -10.24 -0.53
CA ARG A 207 12.78 -10.74 -1.85
C ARG A 207 12.39 -12.21 -2.09
N ARG A 208 12.49 -13.05 -1.05
CA ARG A 208 12.32 -14.52 -1.17
C ARG A 208 11.45 -15.15 -0.08
N GLY A 209 10.99 -14.37 0.90
CA GLY A 209 10.17 -14.87 2.00
C GLY A 209 8.68 -14.93 1.70
N ALA A 210 7.94 -15.62 2.57
CA ALA A 210 6.50 -15.50 2.62
C ALA A 210 6.09 -14.23 3.38
N VAL A 211 4.91 -13.73 3.03
CA VAL A 211 4.31 -12.54 3.63
C VAL A 211 2.87 -12.87 4.00
N LEU A 212 2.46 -12.47 5.19
CA LEU A 212 1.05 -12.45 5.60
C LEU A 212 0.49 -11.05 5.37
N ARG A 213 -0.65 -10.96 4.70
CA ARG A 213 -1.36 -9.70 4.44
C ARG A 213 -2.74 -9.76 5.08
N LEU A 214 -3.02 -8.78 5.94
CA LEU A 214 -4.35 -8.51 6.47
C LEU A 214 -4.82 -7.18 5.88
N GLU A 215 -5.95 -7.20 5.18
CA GLU A 215 -6.53 -5.99 4.58
C GLU A 215 -7.98 -5.82 4.98
N VAL A 216 -8.34 -4.61 5.39
CA VAL A 216 -9.68 -4.23 5.80
C VAL A 216 -10.12 -3.07 4.95
N PHE A 217 -11.34 -3.13 4.45
CA PHE A 217 -11.92 -2.10 3.60
C PHE A 217 -13.38 -1.86 4.00
N HIS A 218 -13.69 -0.69 4.53
CA HIS A 218 -14.95 -0.39 5.18
C HIS A 218 -15.65 0.83 4.53
N PRO A 219 -16.79 0.64 3.86
CA PRO A 219 -17.60 1.76 3.39
C PRO A 219 -18.32 2.42 4.56
N VAL A 220 -18.09 3.72 4.76
CA VAL A 220 -18.82 4.55 5.72
C VAL A 220 -19.98 5.24 5.00
N THR A 221 -21.17 5.06 5.54
CA THR A 221 -22.40 5.64 4.98
C THR A 221 -22.70 6.97 5.65
N VAL A 222 -22.78 8.05 4.88
CA VAL A 222 -23.14 9.39 5.33
C VAL A 222 -24.44 9.78 4.64
N ARG A 223 -25.51 10.05 5.41
CA ARG A 223 -26.85 10.39 4.89
C ARG A 223 -27.37 9.37 3.84
N GLY A 224 -27.19 8.08 4.12
CA GLY A 224 -27.63 6.99 3.23
C GLY A 224 -26.78 6.78 1.97
N ARG A 225 -25.69 7.53 1.77
CA ARG A 225 -24.76 7.36 0.63
C ARG A 225 -23.39 6.90 1.12
N ARG A 226 -22.78 5.96 0.40
CA ARG A 226 -21.39 5.51 0.62
C ARG A 226 -20.43 6.51 0.00
N LEU A 227 -20.19 7.60 0.72
CA LEU A 227 -19.31 8.66 0.23
C LEU A 227 -17.86 8.42 0.66
N ILE A 228 -17.65 7.81 1.83
CA ILE A 228 -16.36 7.70 2.50
C ILE A 228 -15.99 6.22 2.66
N TYR A 229 -14.72 5.90 2.48
CA TYR A 229 -14.14 4.59 2.69
C TYR A 229 -12.97 4.70 3.64
N VAL A 230 -12.95 3.86 4.66
CA VAL A 230 -11.80 3.68 5.56
C VAL A 230 -11.16 2.35 5.19
N PHE A 231 -9.84 2.31 5.07
CA PHE A 231 -9.13 1.07 4.78
C PHE A 231 -7.83 0.98 5.57
N GLY A 232 -7.40 -0.26 5.79
CA GLY A 232 -6.17 -0.61 6.46
C GLY A 232 -5.56 -1.84 5.83
N CYS A 233 -4.25 -1.89 5.71
CA CYS A 233 -3.49 -3.03 5.23
C CYS A 233 -2.24 -3.18 6.07
N VAL A 234 -1.95 -4.39 6.51
CA VAL A 234 -0.70 -4.76 7.18
C VAL A 234 -0.10 -5.93 6.43
N GLN A 235 1.18 -5.85 6.11
CA GLN A 235 1.96 -6.90 5.46
C GLN A 235 3.13 -7.25 6.36
N MET A 236 3.18 -8.50 6.82
CA MET A 236 4.17 -8.99 7.78
C MET A 236 5.05 -10.04 7.11
N ALA A 237 6.36 -9.84 7.15
CA ALA A 237 7.29 -10.86 6.72
C ALA A 237 7.26 -12.02 7.71
N THR A 238 7.16 -13.26 7.23
CA THR A 238 7.18 -14.44 8.12
C THR A 238 8.59 -14.82 8.54
N ALA A 239 9.59 -14.40 7.77
CA ALA A 239 11.00 -14.59 8.10
C ALA A 239 11.49 -13.48 9.03
N GLN A 240 12.34 -13.84 9.99
CA GLN A 240 12.94 -12.87 10.89
C GLN A 240 13.76 -11.83 10.10
N PRO A 241 13.54 -10.52 10.32
CA PRO A 241 14.37 -9.50 9.71
C PRO A 241 15.82 -9.65 10.17
N LYS A 242 16.75 -9.71 9.21
CA LYS A 242 18.16 -9.50 9.52
C LYS A 242 18.35 -8.02 9.82
N HIS A 243 18.57 -7.69 11.09
CA HIS A 243 18.87 -6.32 11.48
C HIS A 243 20.34 -6.01 11.17
N SER A 244 20.56 -5.03 10.30
CA SER A 244 21.88 -4.39 10.23
C SER A 244 22.07 -3.50 11.46
N PRO A 245 23.30 -3.38 12.00
CA PRO A 245 23.58 -2.43 13.05
C PRO A 245 23.12 -1.03 12.64
N ARG A 246 22.48 -0.30 13.55
CA ARG A 246 22.05 1.08 13.28
C ARG A 246 23.27 1.97 13.16
N LEU A 247 23.42 2.64 12.02
CA LEU A 247 24.37 3.72 11.82
C LEU A 247 23.58 5.02 11.68
N LEU A 248 23.88 5.99 12.54
CA LEU A 248 23.36 7.35 12.41
C LEU A 248 24.32 8.10 11.47
N MET A 249 23.79 8.62 10.37
CA MET A 249 24.55 9.43 9.42
C MET A 249 23.90 10.80 9.31
N ALA A 250 24.71 11.84 9.14
CA ALA A 250 24.20 13.17 8.86
C ALA A 250 23.65 13.24 7.42
N PRO A 251 22.62 14.06 7.17
CA PRO A 251 22.25 14.44 5.81
C PRO A 251 23.46 15.00 5.05
N SER A 252 23.57 14.71 3.75
CA SER A 252 24.61 15.32 2.91
C SER A 252 24.26 16.77 2.54
N ASP A 253 25.19 17.44 1.87
CA ASP A 253 24.92 18.70 1.18
C ASP A 253 23.75 18.51 0.19
N PRO A 254 22.66 19.30 0.28
CA PRO A 254 21.52 19.20 -0.63
C PRO A 254 21.85 19.56 -2.08
N ALA A 255 22.99 20.21 -2.34
CA ALA A 255 23.46 20.49 -3.70
C ALA A 255 24.07 19.26 -4.39
N LEU A 256 24.25 18.12 -3.68
CA LEU A 256 24.78 16.87 -4.23
C LEU A 256 23.64 15.95 -4.67
N PRO A 257 23.27 15.91 -5.96
CA PRO A 257 22.31 14.91 -6.44
C PRO A 257 22.90 13.50 -6.31
N ALA A 258 22.05 12.49 -6.23
CA ALA A 258 22.48 11.09 -6.14
C ALA A 258 23.33 10.62 -7.34
N THR A 259 23.30 11.35 -8.45
CA THR A 259 24.09 11.12 -9.67
C THR A 259 25.45 11.82 -9.67
N ASP A 260 25.77 12.66 -8.67
CA ASP A 260 27.06 13.36 -8.60
C ASP A 260 28.22 12.35 -8.47
N PRO A 261 29.34 12.53 -9.20
CA PRO A 261 30.48 11.61 -9.15
C PRO A 261 31.13 11.51 -7.76
N ARG A 262 30.89 12.45 -6.85
CA ARG A 262 31.33 12.40 -5.43
C ARG A 262 30.40 11.57 -4.55
N VAL A 263 29.24 11.17 -5.05
CA VAL A 263 28.28 10.32 -4.36
C VAL A 263 28.54 8.87 -4.72
N TRP A 264 28.63 8.01 -3.71
CA TRP A 264 28.70 6.57 -3.91
C TRP A 264 27.30 5.98 -3.91
N GLN A 265 26.90 5.34 -5.00
CA GLN A 265 25.63 4.65 -5.07
C GLN A 265 25.77 3.24 -4.51
N MET A 266 25.06 2.97 -3.42
CA MET A 266 25.01 1.66 -2.77
C MET A 266 23.62 1.03 -2.97
N PRO A 267 23.50 -0.09 -3.69
CA PRO A 267 22.25 -0.82 -3.79
C PRO A 267 21.77 -1.32 -2.42
N GLN A 268 20.58 -0.89 -1.99
CA GLN A 268 19.98 -1.37 -0.74
C GLN A 268 19.21 -2.67 -0.98
N THR A 269 19.68 -3.78 -0.43
CA THR A 269 18.82 -4.96 -0.36
C THR A 269 17.58 -4.62 0.46
N PRO A 270 16.35 -4.90 -0.04
CA PRO A 270 15.13 -4.70 0.73
C PRO A 270 15.28 -5.38 2.09
N ALA A 271 15.34 -4.56 3.14
CA ALA A 271 15.31 -5.08 4.49
C ALA A 271 13.92 -5.68 4.67
N GLY A 272 13.84 -6.98 5.01
CA GLY A 272 12.60 -7.72 5.20
C GLY A 272 11.70 -7.08 6.26
N ARG A 273 10.99 -6.00 5.92
CA ARG A 273 10.32 -5.11 6.87
C ARG A 273 8.82 -5.27 6.74
N ASP A 274 8.17 -5.34 7.89
CA ASP A 274 6.72 -5.25 7.94
C ASP A 274 6.27 -3.87 7.47
N GLN A 275 5.19 -3.83 6.69
CA GLN A 275 4.62 -2.62 6.11
C GLN A 275 3.19 -2.46 6.59
N TYR A 276 2.76 -1.23 6.77
CA TYR A 276 1.35 -0.91 6.99
C TYR A 276 0.92 0.27 6.13
N ARG A 277 -0.38 0.32 5.88
CA ARG A 277 -1.08 1.41 5.22
C ARG A 277 -2.43 1.57 5.88
N ILE A 278 -2.80 2.79 6.25
CA ILE A 278 -4.13 3.15 6.72
C ILE A 278 -4.58 4.40 5.97
N GLY A 279 -5.86 4.54 5.69
CA GLY A 279 -6.32 5.74 5.02
C GLY A 279 -7.82 5.88 4.91
N VAL A 280 -8.18 7.04 4.36
CA VAL A 280 -9.55 7.46 4.08
C VAL A 280 -9.62 7.93 2.64
N GLY A 281 -10.67 7.55 1.94
CA GLY A 281 -10.93 8.05 0.60
C GLY A 281 -12.41 8.27 0.33
N PHE A 282 -12.66 9.08 -0.70
CA PHE A 282 -13.99 9.41 -1.17
C PHE A 282 -14.28 8.68 -2.47
N HIS A 283 -15.50 8.21 -2.63
CA HIS A 283 -15.91 7.51 -3.84
C HIS A 283 -16.39 8.48 -4.93
N PHE A 284 -15.77 8.38 -6.09
CA PHE A 284 -16.04 9.17 -7.29
C PHE A 284 -16.62 8.26 -8.38
N GLY A 285 -17.89 7.93 -8.24
CA GLY A 285 -18.58 7.13 -9.24
C GLY A 285 -20.04 7.51 -9.28
N SER A 286 -20.60 7.60 -10.49
CA SER A 286 -22.03 7.80 -10.65
C SER A 286 -22.72 6.63 -9.95
N GLY A 287 -23.35 6.89 -8.82
CA GLY A 287 -24.35 5.98 -8.29
C GLY A 287 -25.29 5.75 -9.46
N ALA A 288 -25.26 4.55 -10.03
CA ALA A 288 -26.10 4.20 -11.16
C ALA A 288 -27.50 4.55 -10.70
N ARG A 289 -28.05 5.67 -11.19
CA ARG A 289 -29.43 6.04 -10.93
C ARG A 289 -30.15 4.82 -11.43
N ARG A 290 -30.74 4.04 -10.52
CA ARG A 290 -31.75 3.06 -10.90
C ARG A 290 -32.73 3.91 -11.70
N ARG A 291 -32.72 3.74 -13.03
CA ARG A 291 -33.87 4.14 -13.83
C ARG A 291 -35.00 3.37 -13.16
N ALA A 292 -35.84 4.09 -12.42
CA ALA A 292 -37.12 3.56 -12.02
C ALA A 292 -37.76 3.16 -13.34
N ALA A 293 -37.82 1.86 -13.62
CA ALA A 293 -38.66 1.35 -14.67
C ALA A 293 -40.07 1.82 -14.29
N ARG A 294 -40.58 2.77 -15.07
CA ARG A 294 -42.00 3.12 -15.10
C ARG A 294 -42.70 2.05 -15.91
#